data_AF-A0A673J0S1-F1
#
_entry.id   AF-A0A673J0S1-F1
#
_cell.length_a   1.000
_cell.length_b   1.000
_cell.length_c   1.000
_cell.angle_alpha   90.00
_cell.angle_beta   90.00
_cell.angle_gamma   90.00
#
_symmetry.space_group_name_H-M   'P 1'
#
loop_
_entity.id
_entity.type
_entity.pdbx_description
1 polymer ?
#
loop_
_entity_poly.entity_id
_entity_poly.type
_entity_poly.pdbx_seq_one_letter_code
_entity_poly.pdbx_strand_id
1 'polypeptide(L)'
;MEKCVIAVEENQNDIVKTHSCFERTFSSMTVDDVYDIAKAVGAEVEKLIDNHGKSSVEGLVSHIVKVLELLESFAARNQDHKCKEEELLKAFETLQIQQQKKRHKKLKVNVEVLQSQVQQLKKENQELLARLQCTHSKEDRTQRQEREVMLKLKEVVDKQRDELRAKGQEISSMSKEVEALQEQQERLMKINAELRHKQNIIQTQLKSAVERRADLEADLCEKQKEIERLNSQLERASVHTAAETSSSAIDLTDKMIIDLKDPNRPRFTKQEVRDLLFEKNELKANLFLVKEELAYYQREILNDERCPGFLLDAVRSAIKKQRTVIKSKMLGIPVSECRT
;
A
#
# COMPACT_ATOMS: atom_id res chain seq x y z
N MET A 1 -63.86 113.07 -9.71
CA MET A 1 -62.88 113.98 -9.10
C MET A 1 -61.67 113.11 -8.83
N GLU A 2 -60.47 113.28 -9.38
CA GLU A 2 -59.82 114.45 -9.95
C GLU A 2 -59.12 114.10 -11.26
N LYS A 3 -59.06 115.12 -12.12
CA LYS A 3 -58.30 115.19 -13.36
C LYS A 3 -56.90 115.71 -13.03
N CYS A 4 -55.92 115.22 -13.80
CA CYS A 4 -54.82 116.01 -14.38
C CYS A 4 -53.76 116.61 -13.44
N VAL A 5 -52.62 115.92 -13.30
CA VAL A 5 -51.28 116.54 -13.22
C VAL A 5 -50.31 115.66 -14.02
N ILE A 6 -50.40 115.72 -15.34
CA ILE A 6 -49.36 115.23 -16.26
C ILE A 6 -48.84 116.49 -16.96
N ALA A 7 -47.74 117.06 -16.47
CA ALA A 7 -46.94 118.09 -17.19
C ALA A 7 -45.68 118.59 -16.44
N VAL A 8 -45.37 118.18 -15.21
CA VAL A 8 -44.29 118.85 -14.42
C VAL A 8 -43.10 117.95 -14.05
N GLU A 9 -43.18 116.62 -14.24
CA GLU A 9 -42.13 115.70 -13.76
C GLU A 9 -40.95 115.49 -14.73
N GLU A 10 -41.03 115.93 -15.99
CA GLU A 10 -39.93 115.75 -16.95
C GLU A 10 -38.82 116.80 -16.80
N ASN A 11 -39.09 117.98 -16.21
CA ASN A 11 -38.08 119.04 -16.07
C ASN A 11 -37.26 119.00 -14.77
N GLN A 12 -37.72 118.28 -13.74
CA GLN A 12 -37.02 118.22 -12.45
C GLN A 12 -35.93 117.13 -12.40
N ASN A 13 -36.06 116.08 -13.22
CA ASN A 13 -35.09 114.98 -13.28
C ASN A 13 -33.80 115.33 -14.05
N ASP A 14 -33.84 116.30 -14.97
CA ASP A 14 -32.68 116.73 -15.75
C ASP A 14 -31.71 117.61 -14.93
N ILE A 15 -32.21 118.39 -13.97
CA ILE A 15 -31.39 119.30 -13.13
C ILE A 15 -30.63 118.53 -12.03
N VAL A 16 -31.20 117.44 -11.52
CA VAL A 16 -30.58 116.64 -10.46
C VAL A 16 -29.41 115.79 -11.01
N LYS A 17 -29.47 115.37 -12.27
CA LYS A 17 -28.36 114.68 -12.94
C LYS A 17 -27.16 115.58 -13.22
N THR A 18 -27.40 116.85 -13.58
CA THR A 18 -26.33 117.78 -13.98
C THR A 18 -25.36 118.18 -12.86
N HIS A 19 -25.71 118.02 -11.59
CA HIS A 19 -24.78 118.30 -10.47
C HIS A 19 -23.97 117.07 -10.02
N SER A 20 -24.47 115.86 -10.28
CA SER A 20 -23.78 114.61 -9.90
C SER A 20 -22.56 114.30 -10.78
N CYS A 21 -22.51 114.78 -12.02
CA CYS A 21 -21.44 114.46 -12.96
C CYS A 21 -20.08 115.09 -12.58
N PHE A 22 -20.08 116.21 -11.86
CA PHE A 22 -18.84 116.86 -11.35
C PHE A 22 -18.32 116.27 -10.03
N GLU A 23 -19.10 115.43 -9.34
CA GLU A 23 -18.70 114.80 -8.08
C GLU A 23 -18.06 113.41 -8.28
N ARG A 24 -18.05 112.89 -9.51
CA ARG A 24 -17.46 111.57 -9.82
C ARG A 24 -15.94 111.64 -9.87
N THR A 25 -15.29 110.62 -9.31
CA THR A 25 -13.83 110.49 -9.36
C THR A 25 -13.36 110.05 -10.75
N PHE A 26 -12.12 110.41 -11.11
CA PHE A 26 -11.54 110.09 -12.42
C PHE A 26 -11.66 108.60 -12.79
N SER A 27 -11.65 107.72 -11.79
CA SER A 27 -11.74 106.27 -11.95
C SER A 27 -13.13 105.79 -12.34
N SER A 28 -14.22 106.53 -12.07
CA SER A 28 -15.61 106.10 -12.33
C SER A 28 -16.31 106.85 -13.45
N MET A 29 -15.69 107.91 -13.98
CA MET A 29 -16.21 108.72 -15.08
C MET A 29 -16.44 107.88 -16.35
N THR A 30 -17.65 107.94 -16.88
CA THR A 30 -18.05 107.30 -18.14
C THR A 30 -18.07 108.29 -19.30
N VAL A 31 -18.17 107.78 -20.53
CA VAL A 31 -18.39 108.62 -21.72
C VAL A 31 -19.70 109.42 -21.58
N ASP A 32 -20.77 108.82 -21.05
CA ASP A 32 -22.03 109.52 -20.76
C ASP A 32 -21.84 110.69 -19.78
N ASP A 33 -20.97 110.52 -18.77
CA ASP A 33 -20.67 111.59 -17.81
C ASP A 33 -19.95 112.76 -18.49
N VAL A 34 -19.10 112.49 -19.49
CA VAL A 34 -18.45 113.54 -20.29
C VAL A 34 -19.48 114.29 -21.13
N TYR A 35 -20.48 113.60 -21.70
CA TYR A 35 -21.60 114.23 -22.41
C TYR A 35 -22.48 115.09 -21.47
N ASP A 36 -22.74 114.63 -20.24
CA ASP A 36 -23.48 115.39 -19.23
C ASP A 36 -22.71 116.63 -18.79
N ILE A 37 -21.38 116.53 -18.59
CA ILE A 37 -20.49 117.67 -18.32
C ILE A 37 -20.51 118.64 -19.50
N ALA A 38 -20.43 118.15 -20.74
CA ALA A 38 -20.49 118.98 -21.94
C ALA A 38 -21.81 119.75 -22.06
N LYS A 39 -22.95 119.12 -21.72
CA LYS A 39 -24.27 119.77 -21.68
C LYS A 39 -24.32 120.88 -20.64
N ALA A 40 -23.81 120.63 -19.42
CA ALA A 40 -23.79 121.63 -18.35
C ALA A 40 -22.85 122.80 -18.65
N VAL A 41 -21.63 122.52 -19.11
CA VAL A 41 -20.66 123.54 -19.55
C VAL A 41 -21.21 124.32 -20.74
N GLY A 42 -21.87 123.64 -21.68
CA GLY A 42 -22.53 124.25 -22.84
C GLY A 42 -23.60 125.26 -22.44
N ALA A 43 -24.46 124.93 -21.47
CA ALA A 43 -25.50 125.82 -20.96
C ALA A 43 -24.94 127.07 -20.27
N GLU A 44 -23.83 126.96 -19.54
CA GLU A 44 -23.16 128.12 -18.92
C GLU A 44 -22.40 128.98 -19.95
N VAL A 45 -21.76 128.35 -20.93
CA VAL A 45 -21.14 129.04 -22.06
C VAL A 45 -22.18 129.78 -22.90
N GLU A 46 -23.37 129.21 -23.10
CA GLU A 46 -24.51 129.86 -23.78
C GLU A 46 -24.95 131.12 -23.04
N LYS A 47 -25.14 131.07 -21.72
CA LYS A 47 -25.39 132.26 -20.88
C LYS A 47 -24.29 133.32 -20.99
N LEU A 48 -23.02 132.91 -21.12
CA LEU A 48 -21.90 133.83 -21.31
C LEU A 48 -21.93 134.52 -22.69
N ILE A 49 -22.29 133.78 -23.74
CA ILE A 49 -22.45 134.31 -25.11
C ILE A 49 -23.60 135.33 -25.15
N ASP A 50 -24.74 135.03 -24.51
CA ASP A 50 -25.90 135.92 -24.47
C ASP A 50 -25.61 137.26 -23.79
N ASN A 51 -24.78 137.26 -22.74
CA ASN A 51 -24.48 138.46 -21.95
C ASN A 51 -23.33 139.31 -22.50
N HIS A 52 -22.31 138.70 -23.12
CA HIS A 52 -21.04 139.38 -23.45
C HIS A 52 -20.65 139.30 -24.94
N GLY A 53 -21.51 138.74 -25.80
CA GLY A 53 -21.30 138.63 -27.24
C GLY A 53 -20.38 137.49 -27.67
N LYS A 54 -20.68 136.88 -28.82
CA LYS A 54 -20.04 135.66 -29.35
C LYS A 54 -18.51 135.75 -29.50
N SER A 55 -17.98 136.91 -29.89
CA SER A 55 -16.55 137.13 -30.17
C SER A 55 -15.66 136.96 -28.93
N SER A 56 -16.23 137.08 -27.73
CA SER A 56 -15.48 137.00 -26.46
C SER A 56 -15.23 135.55 -26.00
N VAL A 57 -15.98 134.57 -26.53
CA VAL A 57 -16.00 133.19 -26.01
C VAL A 57 -15.50 132.15 -27.04
N GLU A 58 -15.40 132.52 -28.32
CA GLU A 58 -15.06 131.60 -29.43
C GLU A 58 -13.74 130.82 -29.24
N GLY A 59 -12.68 131.49 -28.80
CA GLY A 59 -11.40 130.84 -28.48
C GLY A 59 -11.49 129.90 -27.28
N LEU A 60 -12.27 130.25 -26.26
CA LEU A 60 -12.49 129.43 -25.07
C LEU A 60 -13.28 128.16 -25.41
N VAL A 61 -14.32 128.26 -26.26
CA VAL A 61 -15.10 127.10 -26.72
C VAL A 61 -14.19 126.06 -27.38
N SER A 62 -13.28 126.48 -28.26
CA SER A 62 -12.37 125.54 -28.94
C SER A 62 -11.46 124.77 -27.96
N HIS A 63 -11.01 125.42 -26.88
CA HIS A 63 -10.20 124.76 -25.84
C HIS A 63 -11.06 123.84 -24.95
N ILE A 64 -12.28 124.24 -24.62
CA ILE A 64 -13.25 123.41 -23.86
C ILE A 64 -13.57 122.14 -24.66
N VAL A 65 -13.88 122.26 -25.95
CA VAL A 65 -14.14 121.10 -26.83
C VAL A 65 -12.92 120.18 -26.84
N LYS A 66 -11.69 120.70 -26.97
CA LYS A 66 -10.48 119.87 -26.95
C LYS A 66 -10.29 119.12 -25.63
N VAL A 67 -10.58 119.77 -24.50
CA VAL A 67 -10.52 119.12 -23.18
C VAL A 67 -11.60 118.05 -23.05
N LEU A 68 -12.82 118.30 -23.53
CA LEU A 68 -13.91 117.32 -23.54
C LEU A 68 -13.60 116.13 -24.45
N GLU A 69 -13.01 116.32 -25.63
CA GLU A 69 -12.55 115.23 -26.51
C GLU A 69 -11.46 114.37 -25.84
N LEU A 70 -10.49 115.00 -25.15
CA LEU A 70 -9.47 114.26 -24.41
C LEU A 70 -10.08 113.47 -23.25
N LEU A 71 -11.05 114.08 -22.55
CA LEU A 71 -11.77 113.46 -21.45
C LEU A 71 -12.64 112.29 -21.92
N GLU A 72 -13.31 112.42 -23.06
CA GLU A 72 -14.08 111.36 -23.72
C GLU A 72 -13.15 110.21 -24.14
N SER A 73 -12.03 110.52 -24.80
CA SER A 73 -11.04 109.51 -25.21
C SER A 73 -10.43 108.78 -24.01
N PHE A 74 -10.26 109.46 -22.88
CA PHE A 74 -9.78 108.88 -21.62
C PHE A 74 -10.86 108.01 -20.98
N ALA A 75 -12.10 108.48 -20.89
CA ALA A 75 -13.23 107.75 -20.35
C ALA A 75 -13.51 106.46 -21.15
N ALA A 76 -13.50 106.53 -22.49
CA ALA A 76 -13.65 105.38 -23.38
C ALA A 76 -12.54 104.35 -23.17
N ARG A 77 -11.27 104.79 -23.11
CA ARG A 77 -10.13 103.88 -22.88
C ARG A 77 -10.20 103.23 -21.49
N ASN A 78 -10.62 103.97 -20.47
CA ASN A 78 -10.80 103.46 -19.11
C ASN A 78 -11.95 102.44 -19.03
N GLN A 79 -13.06 102.67 -19.74
CA GLN A 79 -14.14 101.69 -19.90
C GLN A 79 -13.63 100.41 -20.58
N ASP A 80 -12.89 100.52 -21.69
CA ASP A 80 -12.28 99.36 -22.36
C ASP A 80 -11.35 98.56 -21.43
N HIS A 81 -10.54 99.25 -20.62
CA HIS A 81 -9.66 98.61 -19.64
C HIS A 81 -10.43 97.87 -18.55
N LYS A 82 -11.48 98.48 -18.00
CA LYS A 82 -12.37 97.83 -17.03
C LYS A 82 -13.10 96.63 -17.62
N CYS A 83 -13.61 96.75 -18.84
CA CYS A 83 -14.24 95.62 -19.54
C CYS A 83 -13.24 94.46 -19.71
N LYS A 84 -12.00 94.74 -20.12
CA LYS A 84 -10.94 93.72 -20.22
C LYS A 84 -10.56 93.11 -18.87
N GLU A 85 -10.49 93.90 -17.81
CA GLU A 85 -10.24 93.41 -16.46
C GLU A 85 -11.35 92.48 -15.97
N GLU A 86 -12.62 92.87 -16.18
CA GLU A 86 -13.77 92.03 -15.87
C GLU A 86 -13.79 90.73 -16.70
N GLU A 87 -13.46 90.79 -17.99
CA GLU A 87 -13.32 89.61 -18.85
C GLU A 87 -12.20 88.68 -18.35
N LEU A 88 -11.05 89.23 -17.95
CA LEU A 88 -9.94 88.47 -17.40
C LEU A 88 -10.30 87.83 -16.06
N LEU A 89 -11.00 88.54 -15.18
CA LEU A 89 -11.50 87.98 -13.90
C LEU A 89 -12.47 86.84 -14.16
N LYS A 90 -13.44 87.01 -15.07
CA LYS A 90 -14.37 85.94 -15.49
C LYS A 90 -13.62 84.75 -16.10
N ALA A 91 -12.61 84.98 -16.94
CA ALA A 91 -11.78 83.93 -17.53
C ALA A 91 -10.95 83.19 -16.45
N PHE A 92 -10.42 83.91 -15.47
CA PHE A 92 -9.67 83.33 -14.37
C PHE A 92 -10.56 82.46 -13.47
N GLU A 93 -11.73 82.96 -13.08
CA GLU A 93 -12.71 82.21 -12.30
C GLU A 93 -13.15 80.93 -13.03
N THR A 94 -13.48 81.03 -14.32
CA THR A 94 -13.87 79.85 -15.11
C THR A 94 -12.74 78.83 -15.24
N LEU A 95 -11.49 79.26 -15.46
CA LEU A 95 -10.32 78.37 -15.49
C LEU A 95 -10.07 77.70 -14.14
N GLN A 96 -10.18 78.43 -13.03
CA GLN A 96 -10.00 77.89 -11.69
C GLN A 96 -11.06 76.83 -11.38
N ILE A 97 -12.33 77.12 -11.68
CA ILE A 97 -13.44 76.17 -11.54
C ILE A 97 -13.22 74.94 -12.43
N GLN A 98 -12.77 75.11 -13.67
CA GLN A 98 -12.50 73.99 -14.58
C GLN A 98 -11.37 73.10 -14.07
N GLN A 99 -10.29 73.68 -13.53
CA GLN A 99 -9.16 72.92 -12.97
C GLN A 99 -9.57 72.14 -11.72
N GLN A 100 -10.34 72.76 -10.82
CA GLN A 100 -10.91 72.08 -9.64
C GLN A 100 -11.84 70.94 -10.05
N LYS A 101 -12.74 71.17 -11.02
CA LYS A 101 -13.62 70.12 -11.56
C LYS A 101 -12.81 68.96 -12.16
N LYS A 102 -11.73 69.23 -12.90
CA LYS A 102 -10.84 68.19 -13.45
C LYS A 102 -10.14 67.40 -12.34
N ARG A 103 -9.61 68.07 -11.29
CA ARG A 103 -8.99 67.39 -10.13
C ARG A 103 -10.01 66.55 -9.36
N HIS A 104 -11.21 67.08 -9.11
CA HIS A 104 -12.28 66.35 -8.43
C HIS A 104 -12.74 65.14 -9.24
N LYS A 105 -12.92 65.26 -10.57
CA LYS A 105 -13.23 64.12 -11.44
C LYS A 105 -12.15 63.04 -11.39
N LYS A 106 -10.87 63.42 -11.49
CA LYS A 106 -9.74 62.46 -11.39
C LYS A 106 -9.74 61.76 -10.02
N LEU A 107 -9.89 62.52 -8.94
CA LEU A 107 -9.91 61.95 -7.59
C LEU A 107 -11.10 61.02 -7.41
N LYS A 108 -12.29 61.39 -7.91
CA LYS A 108 -13.50 60.57 -7.84
C LYS A 108 -13.32 59.23 -8.57
N VAL A 109 -12.81 59.26 -9.80
CA VAL A 109 -12.51 58.03 -10.57
C VAL A 109 -11.49 57.17 -9.82
N ASN A 110 -10.42 57.76 -9.29
CA ASN A 110 -9.42 57.02 -8.53
C ASN A 110 -10.01 56.37 -7.26
N VAL A 111 -10.86 57.10 -6.53
CA VAL A 111 -11.55 56.57 -5.34
C VAL A 111 -12.48 55.43 -5.71
N GLU A 112 -13.27 55.56 -6.79
CA GLU A 112 -14.16 54.51 -7.28
C GLU A 112 -13.38 53.24 -7.67
N VAL A 113 -12.28 53.38 -8.42
CA VAL A 113 -11.42 52.25 -8.80
C VAL A 113 -10.81 51.56 -7.58
N LEU A 114 -10.27 52.32 -6.63
CA LEU A 114 -9.71 51.77 -5.40
C LEU A 114 -10.79 51.09 -4.54
N GLN A 115 -11.99 51.64 -4.48
CA GLN A 115 -13.13 51.03 -3.79
C GLN A 115 -13.50 49.68 -4.43
N SER A 116 -13.58 49.61 -5.76
CA SER A 116 -13.83 48.36 -6.48
C SER A 116 -12.74 47.33 -6.23
N GLN A 117 -11.46 47.73 -6.23
CA GLN A 117 -10.35 46.82 -5.94
C GLN A 117 -10.38 46.28 -4.51
N VAL A 118 -10.68 47.14 -3.52
CA VAL A 118 -10.82 46.70 -2.12
C VAL A 118 -12.00 45.75 -1.94
N GLN A 119 -13.13 46.00 -2.61
CA GLN A 119 -14.27 45.08 -2.59
C GLN A 119 -13.93 43.72 -3.21
N GLN A 120 -13.22 43.72 -4.34
CA GLN A 120 -12.77 42.50 -4.99
C GLN A 120 -11.82 41.69 -4.09
N LEU A 121 -10.79 42.33 -3.52
CA LEU A 121 -9.86 41.68 -2.59
C LEU A 121 -10.55 41.17 -1.31
N LYS A 122 -11.55 41.88 -0.80
CA LYS A 122 -12.36 41.41 0.33
C LYS A 122 -13.15 40.16 -0.02
N LYS A 123 -13.75 40.11 -1.21
CA LYS A 123 -14.48 38.94 -1.70
C LYS A 123 -13.55 37.75 -1.90
N GLU A 124 -12.39 37.95 -2.53
CA GLU A 124 -11.38 36.91 -2.71
C GLU A 124 -10.87 36.36 -1.37
N ASN A 125 -10.59 37.23 -0.39
CA ASN A 125 -10.19 36.80 0.94
C ASN A 125 -11.29 35.98 1.64
N GLN A 126 -12.57 36.37 1.51
CA GLN A 126 -13.69 35.59 2.05
C GLN A 126 -13.81 34.22 1.38
N GLU A 127 -13.63 34.14 0.05
CA GLU A 127 -13.63 32.88 -0.69
C GLU A 127 -12.45 31.99 -0.29
N LEU A 128 -11.26 32.55 -0.11
CA LEU A 128 -10.07 31.82 0.35
C LEU A 128 -10.26 31.30 1.78
N LEU A 129 -10.80 32.11 2.69
CA LEU A 129 -11.13 31.67 4.06
C LEU A 129 -12.16 30.53 4.06
N ALA A 130 -13.21 30.63 3.24
CA ALA A 130 -14.21 29.57 3.11
C ALA A 130 -13.59 28.28 2.55
N ARG A 131 -12.69 28.38 1.57
CA ARG A 131 -11.94 27.22 1.04
C ARG A 131 -11.05 26.58 2.11
N LEU A 132 -10.31 27.38 2.87
CA LEU A 132 -9.45 26.89 3.96
C LEU A 132 -10.26 26.20 5.06
N GLN A 133 -11.42 26.74 5.44
CA GLN A 133 -12.32 26.09 6.39
C GLN A 133 -12.85 24.76 5.85
N CYS A 134 -13.22 24.70 4.57
CA CYS A 134 -13.69 23.48 3.93
C CYS A 134 -12.59 22.41 3.85
N THR A 135 -11.35 22.78 3.49
CA THR A 135 -10.22 21.83 3.47
C THR A 135 -9.91 21.32 4.87
N HIS A 136 -9.89 22.19 5.88
CA HIS A 136 -9.65 21.79 7.27
C HIS A 136 -10.73 20.81 7.77
N SER A 137 -12.00 21.07 7.47
CA SER A 137 -13.10 20.14 7.81
C SER A 137 -12.97 18.78 7.11
N LYS A 138 -12.53 18.76 5.84
CA LYS A 138 -12.27 17.52 5.09
C LYS A 138 -11.11 16.73 5.68
N GLU A 139 -9.99 17.39 5.97
CA GLU A 139 -8.82 16.80 6.63
C GLU A 139 -9.18 16.21 8.00
N ASP A 140 -9.95 16.94 8.79
CA ASP A 140 -10.46 16.47 10.08
C ASP A 140 -11.37 15.24 9.93
N ARG A 141 -12.18 15.17 8.86
CA ARG A 141 -13.01 14.00 8.56
C ARG A 141 -12.16 12.80 8.14
N THR A 142 -11.15 13.00 7.29
CA THR A 142 -10.25 11.92 6.86
C THR A 142 -9.43 11.40 8.04
N GLN A 143 -8.88 12.29 8.88
CA GLN A 143 -8.16 11.87 10.09
C GLN A 143 -9.04 11.06 11.05
N ARG A 144 -10.33 11.41 11.21
CA ARG A 144 -11.26 10.60 12.01
C ARG A 144 -11.49 9.21 11.41
N GLN A 145 -11.66 9.13 10.09
CA GLN A 145 -11.79 7.85 9.39
C GLN A 145 -10.54 6.99 9.52
N GLU A 146 -9.35 7.58 9.36
CA GLU A 146 -8.06 6.89 9.56
C GLU A 146 -7.90 6.37 10.99
N ARG A 147 -8.29 7.17 12.00
CA ARG A 147 -8.30 6.73 13.41
C ARG A 147 -9.26 5.56 13.65
N GLU A 148 -10.45 5.60 13.06
CA GLU A 148 -11.42 4.51 13.16
C GLU A 148 -10.88 3.22 12.54
N VAL A 149 -10.29 3.31 11.34
CA VAL A 149 -9.62 2.17 10.68
C VAL A 149 -8.47 1.65 11.52
N MET A 150 -7.65 2.53 12.10
CA MET A 150 -6.55 2.15 12.97
C MET A 150 -7.03 1.41 14.22
N LEU A 151 -8.13 1.85 14.84
CA LEU A 151 -8.71 1.17 16.00
C LEU A 151 -9.22 -0.22 15.62
N LYS A 152 -9.93 -0.37 14.50
CA LYS A 152 -10.39 -1.68 14.00
C LYS A 152 -9.20 -2.60 13.69
N LEU A 153 -8.15 -2.09 13.06
CA LEU A 153 -6.93 -2.86 12.80
C LEU A 153 -6.25 -3.27 14.11
N LYS A 154 -6.18 -2.38 15.10
CA LYS A 154 -5.63 -2.69 16.42
C LYS A 154 -6.43 -3.81 17.09
N GLU A 155 -7.75 -3.74 17.09
CA GLU A 155 -8.62 -4.80 17.64
C GLU A 155 -8.38 -6.15 16.96
N VAL A 156 -8.26 -6.17 15.63
CA VAL A 156 -7.97 -7.42 14.89
C VAL A 156 -6.57 -7.94 15.23
N VAL A 157 -5.57 -7.08 15.28
CA VAL A 157 -4.19 -7.46 15.64
C VAL A 157 -4.12 -7.99 17.08
N ASP A 158 -4.80 -7.35 18.03
CA ASP A 158 -4.84 -7.80 19.42
C ASP A 158 -5.56 -9.16 19.53
N LYS A 159 -6.69 -9.36 18.84
CA LYS A 159 -7.33 -10.68 18.73
C LYS A 159 -6.41 -11.75 18.14
N GLN A 160 -5.72 -11.45 17.05
CA GLN A 160 -4.78 -12.39 16.42
C GLN A 160 -3.61 -12.72 17.36
N ARG A 161 -3.12 -11.76 18.15
CA ARG A 161 -2.08 -12.00 19.16
C ARG A 161 -2.58 -12.94 20.26
N ASP A 162 -3.81 -12.74 20.73
CA ASP A 162 -4.41 -13.59 21.76
C ASP A 162 -4.67 -15.01 21.22
N GLU A 163 -5.14 -15.13 19.97
CA GLU A 163 -5.29 -16.41 19.27
C GLU A 163 -3.95 -17.14 19.12
N LEU A 164 -2.89 -16.44 18.72
CA LEU A 164 -1.54 -17.01 18.63
C LEU A 164 -1.02 -17.47 19.99
N ARG A 165 -1.28 -16.72 21.08
CA ARG A 165 -0.92 -17.14 22.44
C ARG A 165 -1.69 -18.38 22.87
N ALA A 166 -3.00 -18.43 22.62
CA ALA A 166 -3.84 -19.59 22.94
C ALA A 166 -3.37 -20.84 22.16
N LYS A 167 -3.09 -20.70 20.86
CA LYS A 167 -2.54 -21.78 20.04
C LYS A 167 -1.15 -22.21 20.50
N GLY A 168 -0.30 -21.28 20.92
CA GLY A 168 0.99 -21.61 21.53
C GLY A 168 0.85 -22.42 22.82
N GLN A 169 -0.13 -22.11 23.68
CA GLN A 169 -0.43 -22.88 24.89
C GLN A 169 -0.97 -24.28 24.56
N GLU A 170 -1.86 -24.39 23.56
CA GLU A 170 -2.41 -25.67 23.08
C GLU A 170 -1.28 -26.58 22.55
N ILE A 171 -0.38 -26.03 21.72
CA ILE A 171 0.81 -26.76 21.23
C ILE A 171 1.69 -27.22 22.39
N SER A 172 1.92 -26.37 23.39
CA SER A 172 2.71 -26.75 24.57
C SER A 172 2.06 -27.87 25.38
N SER A 173 0.73 -27.86 25.54
CA SER A 173 0.00 -28.95 26.20
C SER A 173 0.12 -30.25 25.42
N MET A 174 -0.14 -30.20 24.11
CA MET A 174 -0.05 -31.36 23.24
C MET A 174 1.37 -31.93 23.20
N SER A 175 2.41 -31.09 23.22
CA SER A 175 3.81 -31.53 23.30
C SER A 175 4.07 -32.33 24.57
N LYS A 176 3.56 -31.88 25.73
CA LYS A 176 3.69 -32.61 27.00
C LYS A 176 2.95 -33.94 26.98
N GLU A 177 1.78 -33.99 26.36
CA GLU A 177 1.04 -35.25 26.18
C GLU A 177 1.80 -36.23 25.28
N VAL A 178 2.40 -35.74 24.19
CA VAL A 178 3.26 -36.55 23.31
C VAL A 178 4.49 -37.06 24.06
N GLU A 179 5.18 -36.21 24.83
CA GLU A 179 6.32 -36.61 25.67
C GLU A 179 5.91 -37.70 26.68
N ALA A 180 4.77 -37.53 27.36
CA ALA A 180 4.26 -38.53 28.30
C ALA A 180 3.92 -39.88 27.63
N LEU A 181 3.33 -39.85 26.43
CA LEU A 181 3.04 -41.06 25.66
C LEU A 181 4.32 -41.74 25.15
N GLN A 182 5.33 -40.96 24.74
CA GLN A 182 6.64 -41.48 24.37
C GLN A 182 7.32 -42.19 25.54
N GLU A 183 7.28 -41.62 26.75
CA GLU A 183 7.80 -42.29 27.95
C GLU A 183 7.07 -43.60 28.24
N GLN A 184 5.74 -43.64 28.10
CA GLN A 184 4.97 -44.86 28.28
C GLN A 184 5.35 -45.93 27.25
N GLN A 185 5.52 -45.53 25.99
CA GLN A 185 5.97 -46.42 24.92
C GLN A 185 7.36 -47.00 25.24
N GLU A 186 8.30 -46.19 25.70
CA GLU A 186 9.65 -46.65 26.06
C GLU A 186 9.63 -47.66 27.22
N ARG A 187 8.82 -47.40 28.26
CA ARG A 187 8.62 -48.35 29.38
C ARG A 187 8.07 -49.68 28.88
N LEU A 188 7.07 -49.67 27.99
CA LEU A 188 6.51 -50.89 27.40
C LEU A 188 7.51 -51.62 26.50
N MET A 189 8.31 -50.90 25.72
CA MET A 189 9.38 -51.51 24.91
C MET A 189 10.39 -52.23 25.79
N LYS A 190 10.79 -51.63 26.92
CA LYS A 190 11.69 -52.27 27.89
C LYS A 190 11.08 -53.54 28.49
N ILE A 191 9.83 -53.50 28.93
CA ILE A 191 9.12 -54.67 29.46
C ILE A 191 8.99 -55.77 28.39
N ASN A 192 8.69 -55.41 27.14
CA ASN A 192 8.58 -56.37 26.05
C ASN A 192 9.91 -57.07 25.78
N ALA A 193 11.02 -56.32 25.78
CA ALA A 193 12.36 -56.88 25.64
C ALA A 193 12.70 -57.85 26.80
N GLU A 194 12.38 -57.49 28.04
CA GLU A 194 12.55 -58.36 29.21
C GLU A 194 11.71 -59.64 29.10
N LEU A 195 10.46 -59.55 28.64
CA LEU A 195 9.59 -60.71 28.43
C LEU A 195 10.11 -61.63 27.32
N ARG A 196 10.58 -61.09 26.19
CA ARG A 196 11.22 -61.87 25.13
C ARG A 196 12.47 -62.59 25.64
N HIS A 197 13.29 -61.91 26.45
CA HIS A 197 14.45 -62.53 27.07
C HIS A 197 14.07 -63.69 28.01
N LYS A 198 13.07 -63.48 28.88
CA LYS A 198 12.52 -64.54 29.75
C LYS A 198 11.96 -65.71 28.93
N GLN A 199 11.23 -65.44 27.85
CA GLN A 199 10.71 -66.46 26.94
C GLN A 199 11.85 -67.28 26.32
N ASN A 200 12.93 -66.63 25.87
CA ASN A 200 14.08 -67.32 25.30
C ASN A 200 14.79 -68.22 26.33
N ILE A 201 14.93 -67.76 27.57
CA ILE A 201 15.51 -68.58 28.66
C ILE A 201 14.65 -69.82 28.90
N ILE A 202 13.34 -69.63 29.09
CA ILE A 202 12.41 -70.75 29.35
C ILE A 202 12.37 -71.71 28.17
N GLN A 203 12.36 -71.20 26.93
CA GLN A 203 12.39 -72.02 25.73
C GLN A 203 13.69 -72.85 25.63
N THR A 204 14.83 -72.29 26.02
CA THR A 204 16.11 -73.00 26.05
C THR A 204 16.12 -74.07 27.14
N GLN A 205 15.60 -73.76 28.33
CA GLN A 205 15.45 -74.73 29.41
C GLN A 205 14.52 -75.88 29.02
N LEU A 206 13.40 -75.59 28.35
CA LEU A 206 12.47 -76.59 27.85
C LEU A 206 13.13 -77.51 26.83
N LYS A 207 13.89 -76.96 25.86
CA LYS A 207 14.63 -77.76 24.87
C LYS A 207 15.62 -78.70 25.55
N SER A 208 16.44 -78.21 26.47
CA SER A 208 17.38 -79.05 27.22
C SER A 208 16.68 -80.13 28.06
N ALA A 209 15.51 -79.85 28.63
CA ALA A 209 14.73 -80.84 29.37
C ALA A 209 14.15 -81.92 28.44
N VAL A 210 13.72 -81.55 27.24
CA VAL A 210 13.24 -82.51 26.22
C VAL A 210 14.38 -83.39 25.72
N GLU A 211 15.55 -82.81 25.44
CA GLU A 211 16.75 -83.56 25.04
C GLU A 211 17.14 -84.58 26.12
N ARG A 212 17.27 -84.15 27.38
CA ARG A 212 17.55 -85.05 28.50
C ARG A 212 16.49 -86.15 28.67
N ARG A 213 15.22 -85.86 28.40
CA ARG A 213 14.16 -86.87 28.46
C ARG A 213 14.32 -87.89 27.33
N ALA A 214 14.62 -87.44 26.11
CA ALA A 214 14.87 -88.31 24.98
C ALA A 214 16.08 -89.22 25.22
N ASP A 215 17.15 -88.70 25.83
CA ASP A 215 18.33 -89.51 26.20
C ASP A 215 17.94 -90.62 27.21
N LEU A 216 17.19 -90.27 28.27
CA LEU A 216 16.71 -91.25 29.26
C LEU A 216 15.75 -92.28 28.66
N GLU A 217 14.86 -91.87 27.74
CA GLU A 217 13.97 -92.78 27.01
C GLU A 217 14.75 -93.75 26.11
N ALA A 218 15.83 -93.28 25.47
CA ALA A 218 16.72 -94.11 24.67
C ALA A 218 17.48 -95.13 25.53
N ASP A 219 18.03 -94.70 26.67
CA ASP A 219 18.69 -95.58 27.65
C ASP A 219 17.73 -96.65 28.17
N LEU A 220 16.50 -96.26 28.54
CA LEU A 220 15.46 -97.19 28.98
C LEU A 220 15.12 -98.21 27.88
N CYS A 221 15.00 -97.77 26.62
CA CYS A 221 14.75 -98.67 25.49
C CYS A 221 15.92 -99.65 25.25
N GLU A 222 17.17 -99.20 25.40
CA GLU A 222 18.35 -100.08 25.31
C GLU A 222 18.37 -101.11 26.44
N LYS A 223 18.12 -100.70 27.69
CA LYS A 223 18.00 -101.63 28.81
C LYS A 223 16.87 -102.62 28.62
N GLN A 224 15.72 -102.17 28.12
CA GLN A 224 14.60 -103.05 27.80
C GLN A 224 14.97 -104.09 26.75
N LYS A 225 15.67 -103.70 25.68
CA LYS A 225 16.18 -104.63 24.66
C LYS A 225 17.20 -105.62 25.23
N GLU A 226 18.07 -105.19 26.14
CA GLU A 226 19.02 -106.09 26.79
C GLU A 226 18.31 -107.08 27.73
N ILE A 227 17.30 -106.64 28.48
CA ILE A 227 16.43 -107.52 29.28
C ILE A 227 15.75 -108.55 28.37
N GLU A 228 15.17 -108.12 27.24
CA GLU A 228 14.56 -109.03 26.25
C GLU A 228 15.57 -110.01 25.65
N ARG A 229 16.81 -109.57 25.40
CA ARG A 229 17.90 -110.42 24.93
C ARG A 229 18.29 -111.45 25.97
N LEU A 230 18.44 -111.05 27.23
CA LEU A 230 18.76 -111.92 28.37
C LEU A 230 17.62 -112.91 28.65
N ASN A 231 16.36 -112.46 28.62
CA ASN A 231 15.18 -113.33 28.73
C ASN A 231 15.16 -114.34 27.59
N SER A 232 15.40 -113.91 26.35
CA SER A 232 15.50 -114.83 25.21
C SER A 232 16.65 -115.84 25.35
N GLN A 233 17.77 -115.45 25.97
CA GLN A 233 18.86 -116.37 26.28
C GLN A 233 18.51 -117.33 27.41
N LEU A 234 17.80 -116.86 28.43
CA LEU A 234 17.29 -117.68 29.53
C LEU A 234 16.27 -118.69 29.02
N GLU A 235 15.35 -118.28 28.13
CA GLU A 235 14.42 -119.16 27.42
C GLU A 235 15.17 -120.15 26.51
N ARG A 236 16.19 -119.70 25.77
CA ARG A 236 17.02 -120.65 25.00
C ARG A 236 17.79 -121.60 25.89
N ALA A 237 18.27 -121.17 27.05
CA ALA A 237 18.96 -122.03 28.02
C ALA A 237 17.97 -122.99 28.70
N SER A 238 16.76 -122.54 29.06
CA SER A 238 15.71 -123.38 29.62
C SER A 238 15.24 -124.41 28.58
N VAL A 239 15.09 -124.00 27.32
CA VAL A 239 14.80 -124.89 26.17
C VAL A 239 16.00 -125.78 25.86
N HIS A 240 17.26 -125.34 25.97
CA HIS A 240 18.43 -126.22 25.87
C HIS A 240 18.54 -127.20 27.06
N THR A 241 17.88 -126.91 28.18
CA THR A 241 17.75 -127.83 29.32
C THR A 241 16.50 -128.73 29.18
N ALA A 242 15.55 -128.42 28.29
CA ALA A 242 14.30 -129.15 28.08
C ALA A 242 14.12 -129.76 26.67
N ALA A 243 15.02 -129.49 25.72
CA ALA A 243 14.92 -129.89 24.33
C ALA A 243 16.30 -129.84 23.64
N GLU A 244 17.06 -130.93 23.73
CA GLU A 244 17.55 -131.50 22.47
C GLU A 244 16.31 -131.70 21.59
N THR A 245 16.17 -130.94 20.48
CA THR A 245 15.50 -131.30 19.21
C THR A 245 14.96 -130.04 18.48
N SER A 246 15.59 -129.79 17.31
CA SER A 246 15.07 -129.15 16.07
C SER A 246 14.60 -127.67 16.03
N SER A 247 15.50 -126.82 15.51
CA SER A 247 15.46 -126.16 14.18
C SER A 247 14.23 -125.37 13.66
N SER A 248 14.58 -124.18 13.12
CA SER A 248 13.99 -123.40 11.99
C SER A 248 12.80 -122.48 12.27
N ALA A 249 12.56 -121.35 11.61
CA ALA A 249 13.17 -120.66 10.45
C ALA A 249 12.92 -119.14 10.59
N ILE A 250 13.76 -118.29 9.99
CA ILE A 250 13.63 -116.83 10.01
C ILE A 250 12.78 -116.35 8.84
N ASP A 251 11.71 -115.61 9.14
CA ASP A 251 10.81 -114.91 8.22
C ASP A 251 11.45 -113.62 7.66
N LEU A 252 11.30 -113.35 6.36
CA LEU A 252 11.97 -112.28 5.61
C LEU A 252 11.01 -111.39 4.80
N THR A 253 9.75 -111.28 5.21
CA THR A 253 8.68 -110.71 4.37
C THR A 253 8.66 -109.17 4.22
N ASP A 254 9.63 -108.42 4.75
CA ASP A 254 9.62 -106.94 4.69
C ASP A 254 10.98 -106.28 4.34
N LYS A 255 11.74 -106.88 3.41
CA LYS A 255 12.99 -106.28 2.92
C LYS A 255 12.84 -105.68 1.53
N MET A 256 12.95 -104.35 1.46
CA MET A 256 13.08 -103.55 0.25
C MET A 256 14.19 -104.13 -0.65
N ILE A 257 13.83 -104.67 -1.81
CA ILE A 257 14.78 -105.19 -2.79
C ILE A 257 15.48 -104.00 -3.44
N ILE A 258 16.71 -103.72 -3.00
CA ILE A 258 17.56 -102.66 -3.56
C ILE A 258 18.46 -103.32 -4.61
N ASP A 259 18.31 -102.92 -5.88
CA ASP A 259 19.25 -103.31 -6.93
C ASP A 259 20.61 -102.62 -6.69
N LEU A 260 21.60 -103.43 -6.32
CA LEU A 260 22.95 -102.98 -6.00
C LEU A 260 23.79 -102.62 -7.25
N LYS A 261 23.26 -102.89 -8.47
CA LYS A 261 24.00 -102.75 -9.74
C LYS A 261 23.60 -101.54 -10.59
N ASP A 262 22.68 -100.68 -10.15
CA ASP A 262 22.26 -99.49 -10.90
C ASP A 262 23.42 -98.44 -11.03
N PRO A 263 23.89 -98.12 -12.26
CA PRO A 263 24.93 -97.12 -12.51
C PRO A 263 24.51 -95.68 -12.20
N ASN A 264 23.21 -95.36 -12.23
CA ASN A 264 22.68 -94.02 -12.00
C ASN A 264 22.22 -93.80 -10.55
N ARG A 265 22.46 -94.77 -9.67
CA ARG A 265 22.11 -94.67 -8.25
C ARG A 265 22.93 -93.56 -7.59
N PRO A 266 22.28 -92.55 -6.96
CA PRO A 266 23.00 -91.53 -6.22
C PRO A 266 23.72 -92.18 -5.02
N ARG A 267 25.04 -92.27 -5.10
CA ARG A 267 25.89 -92.85 -4.04
C ARG A 267 26.31 -91.76 -3.07
N PHE A 268 25.36 -91.31 -2.27
CA PHE A 268 25.66 -90.43 -1.14
C PHE A 268 25.89 -91.25 0.12
N THR A 269 26.95 -90.94 0.84
CA THR A 269 27.17 -91.38 2.21
C THR A 269 26.10 -90.75 3.12
N LYS A 270 25.76 -91.41 4.23
CA LYS A 270 24.83 -90.86 5.25
C LYS A 270 25.30 -89.50 5.78
N GLN A 271 26.59 -89.21 5.67
CA GLN A 271 27.18 -87.90 6.01
C GLN A 271 26.84 -86.86 4.93
N GLU A 272 27.13 -87.14 3.66
CA GLU A 272 26.79 -86.26 2.54
C GLU A 272 25.29 -85.93 2.46
N VAL A 273 24.41 -86.89 2.73
CA VAL A 273 22.95 -86.61 2.76
C VAL A 273 22.58 -85.65 3.91
N ARG A 274 23.22 -85.78 5.08
CA ARG A 274 22.98 -84.85 6.20
C ARG A 274 23.51 -83.47 5.88
N ASP A 275 24.69 -83.39 5.29
CA ASP A 275 25.33 -82.13 4.92
C ASP A 275 24.53 -81.41 3.82
N LEU A 276 24.07 -82.13 2.79
CA LEU A 276 23.19 -81.59 1.75
C LEU A 276 21.85 -81.12 2.30
N LEU A 277 21.28 -81.83 3.29
CA LEU A 277 20.04 -81.39 3.94
C LEU A 277 20.25 -80.13 4.78
N PHE A 278 21.39 -80.03 5.47
CA PHE A 278 21.74 -78.85 6.24
C PHE A 278 21.94 -77.64 5.32
N GLU A 279 22.76 -77.78 4.28
CA GLU A 279 23.02 -76.74 3.27
C GLU A 279 21.73 -76.31 2.57
N LYS A 280 20.87 -77.27 2.18
CA LYS A 280 19.55 -76.97 1.61
C LYS A 280 18.69 -76.15 2.58
N ASN A 281 18.67 -76.51 3.87
CA ASN A 281 17.85 -75.81 4.86
C ASN A 281 18.38 -74.40 5.11
N GLU A 282 19.69 -74.23 5.16
CA GLU A 282 20.35 -72.93 5.28
C GLU A 282 20.06 -72.04 4.05
N LEU A 283 20.22 -72.57 2.84
CA LEU A 283 19.88 -71.88 1.60
C LEU A 283 18.40 -71.52 1.53
N LYS A 284 17.51 -72.38 2.06
CA LYS A 284 16.07 -72.10 2.15
C LYS A 284 15.77 -70.95 3.10
N ALA A 285 16.45 -70.88 4.24
CA ALA A 285 16.31 -69.76 5.19
C ALA A 285 16.85 -68.45 4.58
N ASN A 286 18.03 -68.48 3.96
CA ASN A 286 18.61 -67.32 3.28
C ASN A 286 17.74 -66.83 2.12
N LEU A 287 17.20 -67.76 1.31
CA LEU A 287 16.26 -67.42 0.24
C LEU A 287 14.98 -66.77 0.78
N PHE A 288 14.50 -67.19 1.95
CA PHE A 288 13.34 -66.59 2.58
C PHE A 288 13.63 -65.15 3.02
N LEU A 289 14.76 -64.91 3.69
CA LEU A 289 15.19 -63.56 4.11
C LEU A 289 15.35 -62.61 2.91
N VAL A 290 16.06 -63.05 1.86
CA VAL A 290 16.24 -62.23 0.65
C VAL A 290 14.91 -61.92 -0.04
N LYS A 291 13.96 -62.87 -0.06
CA LYS A 291 12.62 -62.61 -0.60
C LYS A 291 11.85 -61.57 0.22
N GLU A 292 11.98 -61.60 1.54
CA GLU A 292 11.36 -60.62 2.43
C GLU A 292 11.96 -59.22 2.24
N GLU A 293 13.29 -59.11 2.15
CA GLU A 293 13.97 -57.85 1.83
C GLU A 293 13.54 -57.29 0.47
N LEU A 294 13.46 -58.14 -0.56
CA LEU A 294 12.97 -57.74 -1.88
C LEU A 294 11.52 -57.24 -1.83
N ALA A 295 10.66 -57.90 -1.06
CA ALA A 295 9.28 -57.47 -0.87
C ALA A 295 9.19 -56.13 -0.12
N TYR A 296 10.05 -55.92 0.89
CA TYR A 296 10.18 -54.65 1.59
C TYR A 296 10.59 -53.52 0.64
N TYR A 297 11.63 -53.72 -0.17
CA TYR A 297 12.08 -52.70 -1.12
C TYR A 297 11.02 -52.40 -2.21
N GLN A 298 10.29 -53.41 -2.67
CA GLN A 298 9.16 -53.21 -3.58
C GLN A 298 8.05 -52.37 -2.95
N ARG A 299 7.67 -52.66 -1.70
CA ARG A 299 6.56 -51.98 -1.04
C ARG A 299 6.91 -50.58 -0.54
N GLU A 300 8.08 -50.41 0.07
CA GLU A 300 8.44 -49.20 0.82
C GLU A 300 9.31 -48.22 0.03
N ILE A 301 10.11 -48.70 -0.95
CA ILE A 301 11.03 -47.83 -1.70
C ILE A 301 10.53 -47.58 -3.13
N LEU A 302 10.00 -48.61 -3.78
CA LEU A 302 9.60 -48.54 -5.19
C LEU A 302 8.15 -48.10 -5.40
N ASN A 303 7.25 -48.37 -4.45
CA ASN A 303 5.82 -48.04 -4.53
C ASN A 303 5.41 -46.79 -3.72
N ASP A 304 6.30 -46.23 -2.90
CA ASP A 304 6.03 -44.99 -2.16
C ASP A 304 6.20 -43.77 -3.10
N GLU A 305 5.19 -42.89 -3.18
CA GLU A 305 5.19 -41.67 -4.03
C GLU A 305 6.32 -40.68 -3.70
N ARG A 306 7.11 -40.98 -2.66
CA ARG A 306 8.26 -40.20 -2.20
C ARG A 306 9.54 -40.38 -3.01
N CYS A 307 9.65 -41.38 -3.89
CA CYS A 307 10.84 -41.56 -4.71
C CYS A 307 10.64 -40.97 -6.12
N PRO A 308 11.31 -39.87 -6.48
CA PRO A 308 11.17 -39.28 -7.81
C PRO A 308 11.52 -40.26 -8.93
N GLY A 309 10.65 -40.40 -9.93
CA GLY A 309 10.79 -41.39 -11.01
C GLY A 309 12.14 -41.36 -11.75
N PHE A 310 12.79 -40.20 -11.85
CA PHE A 310 14.11 -40.09 -12.48
C PHE A 310 15.22 -40.85 -11.72
N LEU A 311 15.13 -40.99 -10.39
CA LEU A 311 16.06 -41.80 -9.61
C LEU A 311 15.85 -43.29 -9.86
N LEU A 312 14.60 -43.72 -9.98
CA LEU A 312 14.27 -45.11 -10.30
C LEU A 312 14.76 -45.50 -11.70
N ASP A 313 14.66 -44.59 -12.67
CA ASP A 313 15.18 -44.81 -14.03
C ASP A 313 16.71 -44.86 -14.04
N ALA A 314 17.38 -43.99 -13.27
CA ALA A 314 18.83 -44.02 -13.11
C ALA A 314 19.30 -45.35 -12.47
N VAL A 315 18.63 -45.81 -11.41
CA VAL A 315 18.90 -47.09 -10.76
C VAL A 315 18.64 -48.26 -11.71
N ARG A 316 17.52 -48.25 -12.45
CA ARG A 316 17.20 -49.28 -13.45
C ARG A 316 18.24 -49.33 -14.56
N SER A 317 18.72 -48.19 -15.02
CA SER A 317 19.80 -48.09 -16.00
C SER A 317 21.13 -48.64 -15.47
N ALA A 318 21.48 -48.33 -14.21
CA ALA A 318 22.66 -48.87 -13.55
C ALA A 318 22.57 -50.40 -13.38
N ILE A 319 21.43 -50.91 -12.93
CA ILE A 319 21.17 -52.36 -12.83
C ILE A 319 21.28 -53.03 -14.19
N LYS A 320 20.72 -52.43 -15.25
CA LYS A 320 20.82 -52.98 -16.61
C LYS A 320 22.27 -53.07 -17.08
N LYS A 321 23.08 -52.04 -16.85
CA LYS A 321 24.53 -52.04 -17.14
C LYS A 321 25.25 -53.13 -16.35
N GLN A 322 24.99 -53.24 -15.05
CA GLN A 322 25.63 -54.23 -14.19
C GLN A 322 25.22 -55.66 -14.58
N ARG A 323 23.97 -55.88 -14.97
CA ARG A 323 23.48 -57.16 -15.51
C ARG A 323 24.19 -57.54 -16.81
N THR A 324 24.45 -56.59 -17.70
CA THR A 324 25.26 -56.82 -18.91
C THR A 324 26.70 -57.25 -18.55
N VAL A 325 27.31 -56.61 -17.54
CA VAL A 325 28.65 -56.99 -17.05
C VAL A 325 28.66 -58.36 -16.38
N ILE A 326 27.65 -58.69 -15.59
CA ILE A 326 27.52 -60.01 -14.98
C ILE A 326 27.33 -61.06 -16.06
N LYS A 327 26.43 -60.81 -17.03
CA LYS A 327 26.19 -61.70 -18.17
C LYS A 327 27.46 -61.95 -18.98
N SER A 328 28.26 -60.91 -19.23
CA SER A 328 29.53 -61.04 -19.94
C SER A 328 30.53 -61.91 -19.17
N LYS A 329 30.62 -61.74 -17.84
CA LYS A 329 31.46 -62.55 -16.96
C LYS A 329 31.01 -64.01 -16.87
N MET A 330 29.70 -64.25 -16.76
CA MET A 330 29.11 -65.58 -16.67
C MET A 330 29.24 -66.38 -17.97
N LEU A 331 29.17 -65.70 -19.11
CA LEU A 331 29.26 -66.31 -20.45
C LEU A 331 30.66 -66.25 -21.06
N GLY A 332 31.61 -65.56 -20.42
CA GLY A 332 32.99 -65.43 -20.91
C GLY A 332 33.16 -64.61 -22.20
N ILE A 333 32.18 -63.78 -22.57
CA ILE A 333 32.17 -62.98 -23.81
C ILE A 333 32.36 -61.47 -23.52
N PRO A 334 32.91 -60.67 -24.45
CA PRO A 334 33.13 -59.24 -24.21
C PRO A 334 31.81 -58.47 -24.05
N VAL A 335 31.83 -57.41 -23.22
CA VAL A 335 30.64 -56.63 -22.82
C VAL A 335 29.92 -55.99 -24.02
N SER A 336 30.64 -55.69 -25.11
CA SER A 336 30.11 -55.15 -26.35
C SER A 336 29.08 -56.06 -27.03
N GLU A 337 29.23 -57.38 -26.88
CA GLU A 337 28.37 -58.40 -27.51
C GLU A 337 27.15 -58.76 -26.66
N CYS A 338 27.09 -58.30 -25.40
CA CYS A 338 25.98 -58.58 -24.49
C CYS A 338 24.81 -57.58 -24.59
N ARG A 339 24.88 -56.58 -25.49
CA ARG A 339 23.85 -55.54 -25.68
C ARG A 339 22.82 -55.93 -26.75
N THR A 340 21.89 -56.79 -26.36
CA THR A 340 20.56 -56.99 -26.95
C THR A 340 19.61 -57.16 -25.78
#